data_AF-A0A447ISX9-F1
#
_entry.id   AF-A0A447ISX9-F1
#
_cell.length_a   1.000
_cell.length_b   1.000
_cell.length_c   1.000
_cell.angle_alpha   90.00
_cell.angle_beta   90.00
_cell.angle_gamma   90.00
#
_symmetry.space_group_name_H-M   'P 1'
#
loop_
_entity.id
_entity.type
_entity.pdbx_description
1 polymer ?
#
loop_
_entity_poly.entity_id
_entity_poly.type
_entity_poly.pdbx_seq_one_letter_code
_entity_poly.pdbx_strand_id
1 'polypeptide(L)'
;MRFAAEDLLSALLEATPLPTVQAPRDARGLYGLVDHHGDMRYIGSTSSTDQTFYERIHQRHRTGSEGMSHYFSQMYNTGRMWRDRKDALTKADGDIAKALRNEFVVDHCRAVWLPLPDTADIARLEAEVLSLAPDHAIAWNRRRMQAYDEPVDLVEATLRRLGWGARELAAIERQRLRFRSAMVGPVAAPAPKTAATRQTRVTPFPEGPFRFFALDVETANNDRGSICQIGVACVRPDNSIETWMTYVDPQVERWLFTYLHGISARTVQGAPTFAEVLPVLRDVLSGATVYQHSGFDRSAVAAACGNCGLPVPQWDWRDSVHVARAAWPELRGNGGHGLASLKQHLDLVFEHHDAGEDARAAAEVVLRAEGVQSARMQLSVPSARTAIAEDEDFDLIEDHDDTVMVVREATAPPLPSPDAIPRQHTGRLIGTAEITQGNIDNNHIYLRTFFEEFPADAIGGSNRASAAQREIAVDWGGNTVVMTDLDGAKKFFRKRGWIRDFFDRYGVRAGDMVTVEEMAPYSFRVAPQRRS
;
A
#
# COMPACT_ATOMS: atom_id res chain seq x y z
N MET A 1 40.15 -5.16 6.22
CA MET A 1 39.38 -4.39 5.22
C MET A 1 38.07 -4.00 5.90
N ARG A 2 37.72 -2.71 5.99
CA ARG A 2 36.38 -2.32 6.47
C ARG A 2 35.47 -2.35 5.24
N PHE A 3 34.41 -3.15 5.28
CA PHE A 3 33.38 -3.13 4.26
C PHE A 3 32.36 -2.06 4.66
N ALA A 4 32.15 -1.04 3.84
CA ALA A 4 31.05 -0.09 4.03
C ALA A 4 29.77 -0.68 3.40
N ALA A 5 28.64 -0.51 4.07
CA ALA A 5 27.37 -1.06 3.59
C ALA A 5 26.92 -0.43 2.26
N GLU A 6 27.24 0.85 2.04
CA GLU A 6 26.97 1.58 0.79
C GLU A 6 27.72 0.95 -0.39
N ASP A 7 29.02 0.68 -0.21
CA ASP A 7 29.86 0.03 -1.22
C ASP A 7 29.35 -1.40 -1.54
N LEU A 8 28.97 -2.16 -0.51
CA LEU A 8 28.42 -3.50 -0.68
C LEU A 8 27.07 -3.48 -1.40
N LEU A 9 26.21 -2.52 -1.09
CA LEU A 9 24.93 -2.35 -1.77
C LEU A 9 25.14 -1.97 -3.25
N SER A 10 26.00 -0.99 -3.53
CA SER A 10 26.32 -0.59 -4.91
C SER A 10 26.88 -1.76 -5.69
N ALA A 11 27.84 -2.50 -5.10
CA ALA A 11 28.43 -3.68 -5.72
C ALA A 11 27.40 -4.80 -5.96
N LEU A 12 26.40 -4.99 -5.10
CA LEU A 12 25.30 -5.94 -5.36
C LEU A 12 24.45 -5.49 -6.54
N LEU A 13 24.04 -4.22 -6.56
CA LEU A 13 23.15 -3.67 -7.59
C LEU A 13 23.82 -3.60 -8.97
N GLU A 14 25.13 -3.36 -9.02
CA GLU A 14 25.93 -3.26 -10.25
C GLU A 14 26.46 -4.61 -10.75
N ALA A 15 26.45 -5.65 -9.90
CA ALA A 15 26.95 -6.96 -10.27
C ALA A 15 26.13 -7.59 -11.40
N THR A 16 26.82 -8.18 -12.38
CA THR A 16 26.18 -8.93 -13.46
C THR A 16 25.43 -10.15 -12.91
N PRO A 17 24.11 -10.28 -13.12
CA PRO A 17 23.36 -11.44 -12.66
C PRO A 17 23.76 -12.72 -13.39
N LEU A 18 24.02 -13.79 -12.63
CA LEU A 18 24.48 -15.08 -13.14
C LEU A 18 23.48 -16.22 -12.85
N PRO A 19 23.53 -17.33 -13.62
CA PRO A 19 22.72 -18.50 -13.34
C PRO A 19 22.97 -19.04 -11.93
N THR A 20 21.91 -19.40 -11.21
CA THR A 20 22.01 -19.85 -9.80
C THR A 20 22.94 -21.05 -9.60
N VAL A 21 23.11 -21.91 -10.61
CA VAL A 21 24.00 -23.08 -10.57
C VAL A 21 25.48 -22.71 -10.48
N GLN A 22 25.84 -21.49 -10.87
CA GLN A 22 27.21 -20.98 -10.82
C GLN A 22 27.56 -20.34 -9.46
N ALA A 23 26.61 -20.29 -8.52
CA ALA A 23 26.87 -19.78 -7.18
C ALA A 23 28.03 -20.58 -6.53
N PRO A 24 29.00 -19.90 -5.87
CA PRO A 24 30.16 -20.56 -5.28
C PRO A 24 29.79 -21.61 -4.23
N ARG A 25 30.55 -22.71 -4.21
CA ARG A 25 30.36 -23.85 -3.29
C ARG A 25 31.24 -23.78 -2.05
N ASP A 26 32.14 -22.81 -2.00
CA ASP A 26 33.22 -22.66 -1.03
C ASP A 26 33.35 -21.20 -0.55
N ALA A 27 32.33 -20.37 -0.80
CA ALA A 27 32.31 -18.98 -0.38
C ALA A 27 31.00 -18.58 0.30
N ARG A 28 31.13 -17.53 1.13
CA ARG A 28 30.07 -16.94 1.96
C ARG A 28 30.05 -15.43 1.79
N GLY A 29 28.97 -14.76 2.22
CA GLY A 29 28.81 -13.31 2.15
C GLY A 29 27.37 -12.89 1.88
N LEU A 30 27.20 -11.85 1.06
CA LEU A 30 25.90 -11.30 0.68
C LEU A 30 25.51 -11.73 -0.73
N TYR A 31 24.22 -11.87 -0.99
CA TYR A 31 23.70 -12.20 -2.32
C TYR A 31 22.38 -11.51 -2.61
N GLY A 32 22.10 -11.33 -3.90
CA GLY A 32 20.85 -10.82 -4.42
C GLY A 32 20.13 -11.87 -5.27
N LEU A 33 18.80 -11.95 -5.18
CA LEU A 33 17.99 -12.73 -6.12
C LEU A 33 17.34 -11.80 -7.14
N VAL A 34 17.42 -12.20 -8.41
CA VAL A 34 16.95 -11.44 -9.55
C VAL A 34 15.80 -12.20 -10.21
N ASP A 35 14.66 -11.53 -10.36
CA ASP A 35 13.44 -12.11 -10.90
C ASP A 35 13.48 -12.26 -12.43
N HIS A 36 12.38 -12.71 -13.02
CA HIS A 36 12.26 -12.94 -14.46
C HIS A 36 12.20 -11.65 -15.29
N HIS A 37 12.06 -10.48 -14.67
CA HIS A 37 12.17 -9.18 -15.33
C HIS A 37 13.61 -8.65 -15.34
N GLY A 38 14.53 -9.31 -14.65
CA GLY A 38 15.91 -8.85 -14.49
C GLY A 38 16.10 -7.91 -13.30
N ASP A 39 15.09 -7.74 -12.46
CA ASP A 39 15.16 -6.85 -11.31
C ASP A 39 15.61 -7.60 -10.06
N MET A 40 16.51 -7.00 -9.28
CA MET A 40 16.81 -7.48 -7.94
C MET A 40 15.56 -7.32 -7.06
N ARG A 41 15.22 -8.36 -6.30
CA ARG A 41 14.02 -8.38 -5.43
C ARG A 41 14.29 -8.81 -4.00
N TYR A 42 15.41 -9.47 -3.76
CA TYR A 42 15.78 -9.96 -2.44
C TYR A 42 17.26 -9.75 -2.22
N ILE A 43 17.62 -9.26 -1.03
CA ILE A 43 18.99 -9.28 -0.53
C ILE A 43 19.03 -10.22 0.67
N GLY A 44 20.01 -11.12 0.71
CA GLY A 44 20.23 -11.97 1.87
C GLY A 44 21.68 -12.31 2.09
N SER A 45 21.93 -13.09 3.13
CA SER A 45 23.28 -13.51 3.48
C SER A 45 23.44 -15.01 3.75
N THR A 46 24.70 -15.44 3.73
CA THR A 46 25.15 -16.73 4.28
C THR A 46 25.88 -16.52 5.61
N SER A 47 25.22 -15.82 6.55
CA SER A 47 25.76 -15.49 7.88
C SER A 47 26.10 -16.71 8.76
N SER A 48 25.49 -17.87 8.48
CA SER A 48 25.86 -19.14 9.12
C SER A 48 27.09 -19.77 8.47
N THR A 49 28.03 -20.27 9.28
CA THR A 49 29.29 -20.88 8.82
C THR A 49 29.11 -22.21 8.10
N ASP A 50 27.93 -22.82 8.24
CA ASP A 50 27.55 -24.09 7.61
C ASP A 50 26.87 -23.93 6.25
N GLN A 51 26.78 -22.70 5.72
CA GLN A 51 26.03 -22.40 4.51
C GLN A 51 26.86 -21.63 3.50
N THR A 52 26.85 -22.11 2.27
CA THR A 52 27.51 -21.52 1.11
C THR A 52 26.49 -20.81 0.21
N PHE A 53 26.97 -19.98 -0.73
CA PHE A 53 26.09 -19.36 -1.73
C PHE A 53 25.31 -20.42 -2.53
N TYR A 54 25.96 -21.49 -2.97
CA TYR A 54 25.32 -22.56 -3.72
C TYR A 54 24.17 -23.20 -2.93
N GLU A 55 24.39 -23.56 -1.68
CA GLU A 55 23.36 -24.19 -0.85
C GLU A 55 22.17 -23.24 -0.64
N ARG A 56 22.45 -21.95 -0.39
CA ARG A 56 21.40 -20.99 -0.11
C ARG A 56 20.62 -20.58 -1.35
N ILE A 57 21.31 -20.23 -2.43
CA ILE A 57 20.70 -19.73 -3.66
C ILE A 57 20.13 -20.88 -4.49
N HIS A 58 20.96 -21.89 -4.81
CA HIS A 58 20.60 -22.92 -5.77
C HIS A 58 19.81 -24.08 -5.15
N GLN A 59 20.14 -24.52 -3.93
CA GLN A 59 19.45 -25.66 -3.31
C GLN A 59 18.22 -25.23 -2.49
N ARG A 60 18.30 -24.09 -1.79
CA ARG A 60 17.19 -23.60 -0.96
C ARG A 60 16.24 -22.70 -1.74
N HIS A 61 16.67 -21.52 -2.21
CA HIS A 61 15.74 -20.60 -2.87
C HIS A 61 15.10 -21.19 -4.13
N ARG A 62 15.88 -21.85 -5.00
CA ARG A 62 15.36 -22.50 -6.21
C ARG A 62 14.58 -23.79 -5.91
N THR A 63 15.22 -24.81 -5.33
CA THR A 63 14.64 -26.17 -5.23
C THR A 63 13.93 -26.51 -3.91
N GLY A 64 13.92 -25.57 -2.96
CA GLY A 64 13.35 -25.75 -1.65
C GLY A 64 11.84 -26.00 -1.64
N SER A 65 11.27 -26.04 -0.43
CA SER A 65 9.81 -26.01 -0.25
C SER A 65 9.26 -24.60 -0.40
N GLU A 66 7.98 -24.45 -0.70
CA GLU A 66 7.28 -23.19 -0.99
C GLU A 66 7.02 -22.32 0.26
N GLY A 67 7.94 -22.38 1.24
CA GLY A 67 7.86 -21.64 2.50
C GLY A 67 8.53 -20.27 2.43
N MET A 68 8.30 -19.49 3.50
CA MET A 68 8.65 -18.07 3.65
C MET A 68 10.13 -17.69 3.46
N SER A 69 11.03 -18.66 3.29
CA SER A 69 12.48 -18.42 3.17
C SER A 69 13.07 -18.96 1.86
N HIS A 70 12.25 -19.50 0.95
CA HIS A 70 12.69 -20.02 -0.34
C HIS A 70 12.05 -19.21 -1.47
N TYR A 71 12.51 -17.98 -1.64
CA TYR A 71 11.81 -16.97 -2.43
C TYR A 71 11.48 -17.36 -3.87
N PHE A 72 12.40 -17.92 -4.67
CA PHE A 72 12.01 -18.38 -6.02
C PHE A 72 10.91 -19.45 -5.97
N SER A 73 11.05 -20.44 -5.10
CA SER A 73 10.03 -21.47 -4.91
C SER A 73 8.69 -20.91 -4.43
N GLN A 74 8.69 -19.88 -3.58
CA GLN A 74 7.48 -19.27 -3.06
C GLN A 74 6.81 -18.36 -4.10
N MET A 75 7.59 -17.49 -4.75
CA MET A 75 7.08 -16.45 -5.66
C MET A 75 6.53 -17.03 -6.96
N TYR A 76 7.07 -18.16 -7.42
CA TYR A 76 6.61 -18.85 -8.62
C TYR A 76 5.74 -20.08 -8.33
N ASN A 77 5.22 -20.23 -7.11
CA ASN A 77 4.22 -21.26 -6.81
C ASN A 77 2.81 -20.78 -7.26
N THR A 78 2.62 -20.70 -8.57
CA THR A 78 1.44 -20.10 -9.21
C THR A 78 1.06 -20.86 -10.48
N GLY A 79 -0.22 -20.83 -10.86
CA GLY A 79 -0.73 -21.43 -12.09
C GLY A 79 -0.29 -22.88 -12.31
N ARG A 80 0.31 -23.19 -13.45
CA ARG A 80 0.85 -24.52 -13.84
C ARG A 80 2.03 -24.97 -13.00
N MET A 81 2.70 -24.05 -12.33
CA MET A 81 3.83 -24.30 -11.42
C MET A 81 3.37 -24.45 -9.95
N TRP A 82 2.06 -24.36 -9.70
CA TRP A 82 1.52 -24.44 -8.36
C TRP A 82 1.51 -25.87 -7.81
N ARG A 83 1.79 -25.96 -6.52
CA ARG A 83 1.72 -27.17 -5.72
C ARG A 83 1.23 -26.83 -4.32
N ASP A 84 0.26 -27.59 -3.82
CA ASP A 84 0.04 -27.73 -2.38
C ASP A 84 0.80 -28.95 -1.85
N ARG A 85 1.80 -28.71 -1.01
CA ARG A 85 2.60 -29.79 -0.41
C ARG A 85 1.84 -30.60 0.65
N LYS A 86 0.78 -30.03 1.23
CA LYS A 86 0.01 -30.65 2.32
C LYS A 86 -1.04 -31.61 1.78
N ASP A 87 -1.41 -31.46 0.51
CA ASP A 87 -2.38 -32.34 -0.14
C ASP A 87 -1.69 -33.53 -0.81
N ALA A 88 -1.73 -34.68 -0.14
CA ALA A 88 -1.17 -35.93 -0.64
C ALA A 88 -1.84 -36.41 -1.94
N LEU A 89 -3.10 -36.06 -2.19
CA LEU A 89 -3.84 -36.50 -3.37
C LEU A 89 -3.32 -35.85 -4.65
N THR A 90 -2.68 -34.69 -4.53
CA THR A 90 -2.15 -33.94 -5.67
C THR A 90 -0.65 -34.14 -5.87
N LYS A 91 -0.01 -34.95 -5.02
CA LYS A 91 1.45 -35.09 -4.95
C LYS A 91 2.11 -35.41 -6.30
N ALA A 92 1.57 -36.37 -7.05
CA ALA A 92 2.17 -36.78 -8.33
C ALA A 92 2.20 -35.63 -9.35
N ASP A 93 1.06 -34.94 -9.53
CA ASP A 93 0.98 -33.77 -10.41
C ASP A 93 1.78 -32.59 -9.85
N GLY A 94 1.78 -32.42 -8.53
CA GLY A 94 2.48 -31.34 -7.83
C GLY A 94 4.00 -31.48 -7.91
N ASP A 95 4.53 -32.71 -7.93
CA ASP A 95 5.96 -32.96 -8.15
C ASP A 95 6.36 -32.57 -9.59
N ILE A 96 5.49 -32.79 -10.58
CA ILE A 96 5.70 -32.33 -11.97
C ILE A 96 5.64 -30.79 -12.04
N ALA A 97 4.65 -30.15 -11.41
CA ALA A 97 4.56 -28.69 -11.35
C ALA A 97 5.79 -28.06 -10.66
N LYS A 98 6.29 -28.68 -9.58
CA LYS A 98 7.54 -28.28 -8.94
C LYS A 98 8.74 -28.41 -9.88
N ALA A 99 8.81 -29.49 -10.67
CA ALA A 99 9.88 -29.66 -11.65
C ALA A 99 9.84 -28.54 -12.71
N LEU A 100 8.65 -28.18 -13.21
CA LEU A 100 8.47 -27.06 -14.13
C LEU A 100 8.94 -25.74 -13.52
N ARG A 101 8.57 -25.47 -12.28
CA ARG A 101 9.00 -24.26 -11.55
C ARG A 101 10.51 -24.18 -11.43
N ASN A 102 11.18 -25.28 -11.09
CA ASN A 102 12.62 -25.31 -10.95
C ASN A 102 13.31 -24.97 -12.28
N GLU A 103 12.80 -25.48 -13.39
CA GLU A 103 13.29 -25.22 -14.74
C GLU A 103 12.99 -23.79 -15.21
N PHE A 104 11.82 -23.25 -14.86
CA PHE A 104 11.50 -21.84 -15.09
C PHE A 104 12.53 -20.91 -14.44
N VAL A 105 12.92 -21.20 -13.18
CA VAL A 105 13.93 -20.42 -12.46
C VAL A 105 15.31 -20.55 -13.11
N VAL A 106 15.63 -21.70 -13.70
CA VAL A 106 16.88 -21.89 -14.48
C VAL A 106 16.90 -20.97 -15.69
N ASP A 107 15.80 -20.93 -16.43
CA ASP A 107 15.72 -20.18 -17.68
C ASP A 107 15.71 -18.67 -17.45
N HIS A 108 14.87 -18.22 -16.51
CA HIS A 108 14.45 -16.83 -16.46
C HIS A 108 14.96 -16.05 -15.24
N CYS A 109 15.42 -16.70 -14.18
CA CYS A 109 15.87 -16.01 -12.96
C CYS A 109 17.38 -16.09 -12.78
N ARG A 110 17.96 -15.12 -12.06
CA ARG A 110 19.41 -15.01 -11.84
C ARG A 110 19.72 -14.67 -10.39
N ALA A 111 20.99 -14.69 -10.02
CA ALA A 111 21.45 -14.22 -8.73
C ALA A 111 22.79 -13.49 -8.87
N VAL A 112 23.08 -12.63 -7.91
CA VAL A 112 24.38 -11.97 -7.72
C VAL A 112 24.92 -12.34 -6.35
N TRP A 113 26.23 -12.31 -6.16
CA TRP A 113 26.86 -12.63 -4.88
C TRP A 113 28.15 -11.84 -4.68
N LEU A 114 28.40 -11.44 -3.43
CA LEU A 114 29.60 -10.76 -2.99
C LEU A 114 30.27 -11.60 -1.90
N PRO A 115 31.35 -12.33 -2.24
CA PRO A 115 32.14 -13.06 -1.26
C PRO A 115 32.71 -12.12 -0.20
N LEU A 116 32.54 -12.50 1.07
CA LEU A 116 33.10 -11.82 2.22
C LEU A 116 34.00 -12.81 2.99
N PRO A 117 35.10 -12.34 3.61
CA PRO A 117 35.96 -13.20 4.41
C PRO A 117 35.20 -13.72 5.62
N ASP A 118 35.54 -14.93 6.10
CA ASP A 118 34.90 -15.55 7.27
C ASP A 118 35.07 -14.75 8.57
N THR A 119 36.03 -13.81 8.60
CA THR A 119 36.23 -12.87 9.72
C THR A 119 35.25 -11.70 9.72
N ALA A 120 34.46 -11.51 8.65
CA ALA A 120 33.47 -10.44 8.56
C ALA A 120 32.20 -10.79 9.34
N ASP A 121 31.62 -9.78 10.01
CA ASP A 121 30.29 -9.89 10.59
C ASP A 121 29.22 -9.75 9.49
N ILE A 122 29.00 -10.84 8.76
CA ILE A 122 28.08 -10.91 7.63
C ILE A 122 26.64 -10.56 8.05
N ALA A 123 26.22 -10.95 9.25
CA ALA A 123 24.87 -10.68 9.75
C ALA A 123 24.65 -9.18 9.98
N ARG A 124 25.64 -8.51 10.59
CA ARG A 124 25.60 -7.06 10.78
C ARG A 124 25.62 -6.32 9.45
N LEU A 125 26.47 -6.74 8.51
CA LEU A 125 26.56 -6.13 7.18
C LEU A 125 25.26 -6.32 6.37
N GLU A 126 24.60 -7.47 6.47
CA GLU A 126 23.28 -7.68 5.86
C GLU A 126 22.25 -6.68 6.39
N ALA A 127 22.20 -6.48 7.72
CA ALA A 127 21.27 -5.53 8.33
C ALA A 127 21.55 -4.08 7.89
N GLU A 128 22.82 -3.69 7.82
CA GLU A 128 23.24 -2.35 7.35
C GLU A 128 22.95 -2.16 5.85
N VAL A 129 23.14 -3.18 5.01
CA VAL A 129 22.80 -3.11 3.58
C VAL A 129 21.29 -3.03 3.38
N LEU A 130 20.51 -3.81 4.14
CA LEU A 130 19.05 -3.81 4.05
C LEU A 130 18.40 -2.48 4.47
N SER A 131 19.02 -1.72 5.38
CA SER A 131 18.50 -0.40 5.78
C SER A 131 18.72 0.68 4.71
N LEU A 132 19.68 0.48 3.81
CA LEU A 132 20.01 1.40 2.72
C LEU A 132 19.38 0.97 1.38
N ALA A 133 19.02 -0.30 1.25
CA ALA A 133 18.55 -0.86 -0.01
C ALA A 133 17.22 -0.23 -0.47
N PRO A 134 17.09 0.12 -1.76
CA PRO A 134 15.85 0.69 -2.28
C PRO A 134 14.72 -0.34 -2.28
N ASP A 135 13.49 0.13 -2.09
CA ASP A 135 12.26 -0.68 -1.96
C ASP A 135 12.13 -1.80 -2.99
N HIS A 136 12.46 -1.51 -4.25
CA HIS A 136 12.35 -2.48 -5.34
C HIS A 136 13.34 -3.64 -5.20
N ALA A 137 14.55 -3.39 -4.67
CA ALA A 137 15.62 -4.38 -4.50
C ALA A 137 15.38 -5.36 -3.35
N ILE A 138 14.49 -4.99 -2.42
CA ILE A 138 14.14 -5.75 -1.22
C ILE A 138 12.63 -6.08 -1.14
N ALA A 139 11.94 -6.03 -2.28
CA ALA A 139 10.50 -6.30 -2.35
C ALA A 139 10.11 -7.66 -1.73
N TRP A 140 10.97 -8.67 -1.86
CA TRP A 140 10.79 -10.01 -1.27
C TRP A 140 11.30 -10.11 0.18
N ASN A 141 12.03 -9.14 0.73
CA ASN A 141 12.39 -9.12 2.15
C ASN A 141 11.22 -8.72 3.06
N ARG A 142 10.14 -8.16 2.49
CA ARG A 142 8.97 -7.64 3.22
C ARG A 142 7.98 -8.74 3.59
N ARG A 143 7.18 -8.48 4.64
CA ARG A 143 6.09 -9.39 5.04
C ARG A 143 4.90 -9.25 4.07
N ARG A 144 4.22 -10.37 3.78
CA ARG A 144 3.06 -10.50 2.86
C ARG A 144 3.39 -10.36 1.38
N MET A 145 4.46 -11.02 0.92
CA MET A 145 4.70 -11.20 -0.51
C MET A 145 3.56 -12.01 -1.14
N GLN A 146 3.00 -11.48 -2.23
CA GLN A 146 2.11 -12.23 -3.09
C GLN A 146 2.95 -12.96 -4.14
N ALA A 147 2.67 -14.25 -4.36
CA ALA A 147 3.27 -14.96 -5.50
C ALA A 147 2.88 -14.24 -6.79
N TYR A 148 3.75 -14.27 -7.80
CA TYR A 148 3.43 -13.71 -9.10
C TYR A 148 2.21 -14.42 -9.69
N ASP A 149 1.52 -13.73 -10.58
CA ASP A 149 0.74 -14.42 -11.59
C ASP A 149 1.68 -15.26 -12.46
N GLU A 150 1.17 -16.34 -13.03
CA GLU A 150 1.98 -17.20 -13.89
C GLU A 150 2.47 -16.42 -15.13
N PRO A 151 3.80 -16.32 -15.38
CA PRO A 151 4.32 -15.69 -16.58
C PRO A 151 4.15 -16.64 -17.78
N VAL A 152 2.93 -16.70 -18.34
CA VAL A 152 2.48 -17.73 -19.28
C VAL A 152 3.46 -17.93 -20.44
N ASP A 153 3.92 -16.85 -21.08
CA ASP A 153 4.82 -16.94 -22.24
C ASP A 153 6.20 -17.53 -21.91
N LEU A 154 6.73 -17.19 -20.73
CA LEU A 154 8.01 -17.69 -20.25
C LEU A 154 7.87 -19.15 -19.78
N VAL A 155 6.73 -19.52 -19.20
CA VAL A 155 6.40 -20.91 -18.90
C VAL A 155 6.27 -21.73 -20.19
N GLU A 156 5.62 -21.19 -21.22
CA GLU A 156 5.54 -21.82 -22.54
C GLU A 156 6.93 -21.98 -23.19
N ALA A 157 7.81 -20.98 -23.07
CA ALA A 157 9.19 -21.08 -23.54
C ALA A 157 9.96 -22.20 -22.81
N THR A 158 9.77 -22.30 -21.48
CA THR A 158 10.33 -23.37 -20.65
C THR A 158 9.82 -24.74 -21.11
N LEU A 159 8.51 -24.88 -21.32
CA LEU A 159 7.89 -26.13 -21.78
C LEU A 159 8.36 -26.55 -23.17
N ARG A 160 8.51 -25.60 -24.11
CA ARG A 160 9.08 -25.86 -25.43
C ARG A 160 10.51 -26.39 -25.34
N ARG A 161 11.34 -25.82 -24.46
CA ARG A 161 12.71 -26.30 -24.22
C ARG A 161 12.71 -27.71 -23.61
N LEU A 162 11.82 -27.97 -22.67
CA LEU A 162 11.75 -29.26 -21.95
C LEU A 162 11.21 -30.40 -22.80
N GLY A 163 10.39 -30.12 -23.82
CA GLY A 163 9.86 -31.13 -24.74
C GLY A 163 8.97 -32.17 -24.05
N TRP A 164 8.26 -31.77 -22.99
CA TRP A 164 7.43 -32.66 -22.18
C TRP A 164 6.26 -33.28 -22.96
N GLY A 165 5.90 -34.52 -22.58
CA GLY A 165 4.84 -35.28 -23.22
C GLY A 165 3.43 -34.91 -22.74
N ALA A 166 2.42 -35.48 -23.39
CA ALA A 166 1.01 -35.23 -23.09
C ALA A 166 0.64 -35.50 -21.62
N ARG A 167 1.32 -36.45 -20.97
CA ARG A 167 1.10 -36.81 -19.56
C ARG A 167 1.49 -35.66 -18.63
N GLU A 168 2.69 -35.12 -18.79
CA GLU A 168 3.22 -34.03 -17.96
C GLU A 168 2.42 -32.74 -18.19
N LEU A 169 2.11 -32.43 -19.45
CA LEU A 169 1.28 -31.28 -19.83
C LEU A 169 -0.11 -31.35 -19.20
N ALA A 170 -0.75 -32.53 -19.22
CA ALA A 170 -2.04 -32.73 -18.56
C ALA A 170 -1.93 -32.59 -17.03
N ALA A 171 -0.79 -32.97 -16.43
CA ALA A 171 -0.58 -32.88 -14.98
C ALA A 171 -0.47 -31.42 -14.50
N ILE A 172 0.33 -30.61 -15.19
CA ILE A 172 0.47 -29.17 -14.84
C ILE A 172 -0.83 -28.40 -15.12
N GLU A 173 -1.61 -28.80 -16.13
CA GLU A 173 -2.91 -28.18 -16.39
C GLU A 173 -3.92 -28.48 -15.27
N ARG A 174 -3.92 -29.73 -14.74
CA ARG A 174 -4.69 -30.04 -13.53
C ARG A 174 -4.25 -29.19 -12.34
N GLN A 175 -2.95 -28.92 -12.19
CA GLN A 175 -2.47 -28.02 -11.13
C GLN A 175 -2.91 -26.58 -11.34
N ARG A 176 -2.91 -26.07 -12.57
CA ARG A 176 -3.46 -24.75 -12.90
C ARG A 176 -4.93 -24.63 -12.50
N LEU A 177 -5.74 -25.64 -12.82
CA LEU A 177 -7.15 -25.69 -12.43
C LEU A 177 -7.30 -25.72 -10.90
N ARG A 178 -6.51 -26.53 -10.19
CA ARG A 178 -6.51 -26.57 -8.72
C ARG A 178 -6.09 -25.24 -8.10
N PHE A 179 -5.07 -24.57 -8.64
CA PHE A 179 -4.65 -23.25 -8.19
C PHE A 179 -5.80 -22.24 -8.30
N ARG A 180 -6.48 -22.23 -9.45
CA ARG A 180 -7.67 -21.39 -9.65
C ARG A 180 -8.78 -21.71 -8.65
N SER A 181 -9.04 -23.00 -8.41
CA SER A 181 -10.05 -23.44 -7.43
C SER A 181 -9.63 -23.19 -5.98
N ALA A 182 -8.34 -23.22 -5.64
CA ALA A 182 -7.86 -22.91 -4.29
C ALA A 182 -7.92 -21.40 -4.01
N MET A 183 -7.87 -20.60 -5.06
CA MET A 183 -7.96 -19.15 -4.99
C MET A 183 -9.41 -18.62 -5.01
N VAL A 184 -10.40 -19.48 -5.17
CA VAL A 184 -11.83 -19.18 -5.07
C VAL A 184 -12.37 -20.07 -3.95
N GLY A 185 -12.86 -19.51 -2.84
CA GLY A 185 -13.46 -20.32 -1.76
C GLY A 185 -14.57 -21.25 -2.26
N PRO A 186 -15.07 -22.21 -1.46
CA PRO A 186 -16.02 -23.21 -1.93
C PRO A 186 -17.30 -22.55 -2.43
N VAL A 187 -17.43 -22.45 -3.76
CA VAL A 187 -18.69 -22.14 -4.45
C VAL A 187 -19.25 -23.48 -4.90
N ALA A 188 -20.46 -23.80 -4.43
CA ALA A 188 -21.20 -24.96 -4.87
C ALA A 188 -21.26 -24.99 -6.41
N ALA A 189 -20.96 -26.15 -7.00
CA ALA A 189 -20.92 -26.32 -8.45
C ALA A 189 -22.27 -25.94 -9.09
N PRO A 190 -22.32 -25.05 -10.10
CA PRO A 190 -23.50 -24.91 -10.91
C PRO A 190 -23.53 -26.01 -11.98
N ALA A 191 -24.66 -26.68 -12.06
CA ALA A 191 -25.01 -27.64 -13.11
C ALA A 191 -24.97 -26.97 -14.51
N PRO A 192 -24.77 -27.75 -15.59
CA PRO A 192 -24.59 -27.18 -16.92
C PRO A 192 -25.93 -26.70 -17.47
N LYS A 193 -26.04 -25.43 -17.85
CA LYS A 193 -27.15 -24.95 -18.68
C LYS A 193 -26.71 -23.91 -19.72
N THR A 194 -26.72 -24.38 -20.95
CA THR A 194 -27.28 -23.78 -22.18
C THR A 194 -27.39 -22.26 -22.28
N ALA A 195 -26.90 -21.77 -23.42
CA ALA A 195 -26.99 -20.40 -23.93
C ALA A 195 -28.41 -19.80 -23.85
N ALA A 196 -28.52 -18.63 -23.22
CA ALA A 196 -29.55 -17.62 -23.50
C ALA A 196 -29.19 -16.25 -22.91
N THR A 197 -29.24 -15.24 -23.79
CA THR A 197 -29.57 -13.81 -23.58
C THR A 197 -28.70 -12.94 -22.66
N ARG A 198 -28.04 -11.95 -23.28
CA ARG A 198 -27.13 -10.94 -22.70
C ARG A 198 -27.87 -10.02 -21.72
N GLN A 199 -27.79 -10.31 -20.42
CA GLN A 199 -28.13 -9.34 -19.36
C GLN A 199 -26.99 -8.32 -19.21
N THR A 200 -27.35 -7.05 -19.03
CA THR A 200 -26.42 -5.92 -18.84
C THR A 200 -25.48 -6.17 -17.68
N ARG A 201 -24.17 -6.19 -17.96
CA ARG A 201 -23.09 -6.46 -16.99
C ARG A 201 -22.67 -5.24 -16.18
N VAL A 202 -23.30 -4.08 -16.41
CA VAL A 202 -22.97 -2.81 -15.75
C VAL A 202 -23.87 -2.62 -14.54
N THR A 203 -23.27 -2.26 -13.41
CA THR A 203 -23.99 -1.92 -12.17
C THR A 203 -24.93 -0.73 -12.42
N PRO A 204 -26.19 -0.79 -11.95
CA PRO A 204 -27.11 0.35 -12.08
C PRO A 204 -26.49 1.62 -11.50
N PHE A 205 -26.61 2.73 -12.24
CA PHE A 205 -26.10 4.03 -11.82
C PHE A 205 -27.13 4.72 -10.91
N PRO A 206 -26.70 5.44 -9.84
CA PRO A 206 -27.60 6.18 -8.96
C PRO A 206 -28.55 7.12 -9.71
N GLU A 207 -29.80 7.20 -9.25
CA GLU A 207 -30.78 8.13 -9.82
C GLU A 207 -30.61 9.55 -9.26
N GLY A 208 -30.75 10.55 -10.13
CA GLY A 208 -30.61 11.97 -9.80
C GLY A 208 -31.79 12.54 -9.00
N PRO A 209 -31.81 13.88 -8.79
CA PRO A 209 -30.94 14.87 -9.41
C PRO A 209 -29.55 14.96 -8.77
N PHE A 210 -28.56 15.36 -9.57
CA PHE A 210 -27.18 15.63 -9.15
C PHE A 210 -26.79 17.06 -9.54
N ARG A 211 -25.99 17.69 -8.68
CA ARG A 211 -25.44 19.05 -8.85
C ARG A 211 -24.18 19.02 -9.71
N PHE A 212 -23.27 18.10 -9.41
CA PHE A 212 -22.06 17.83 -10.19
C PHE A 212 -21.56 16.42 -9.88
N PHE A 213 -20.57 15.98 -10.66
CA PHE A 213 -19.89 14.71 -10.45
C PHE A 213 -18.39 14.92 -10.27
N ALA A 214 -17.72 14.01 -9.59
CA ALA A 214 -16.29 13.82 -9.72
C ALA A 214 -16.00 12.42 -10.23
N LEU A 215 -15.05 12.27 -11.14
CA LEU A 215 -14.71 11.02 -11.81
C LEU A 215 -13.21 10.79 -11.70
N ASP A 216 -12.85 9.56 -11.36
CA ASP A 216 -11.47 9.08 -11.27
C ASP A 216 -11.36 7.69 -11.92
N VAL A 217 -10.23 7.38 -12.54
CA VAL A 217 -9.98 6.08 -13.18
C VAL A 217 -8.64 5.47 -12.81
N GLU A 218 -8.63 4.14 -12.68
CA GLU A 218 -7.41 3.35 -12.62
C GLU A 218 -7.10 2.73 -13.99
N THR A 219 -5.81 2.58 -14.32
CA THR A 219 -5.36 2.02 -15.60
C THR A 219 -4.50 0.77 -15.37
N ALA A 220 -4.63 -0.23 -16.23
CA ALA A 220 -3.92 -1.51 -16.06
C ALA A 220 -2.42 -1.38 -16.36
N ASN A 221 -2.02 -0.51 -17.30
CA ASN A 221 -0.63 -0.33 -17.74
C ASN A 221 -0.36 1.06 -18.33
N ASN A 222 0.82 1.26 -18.94
CA ASN A 222 1.25 2.54 -19.53
C ASN A 222 0.35 3.06 -20.67
N ASP A 223 -0.51 2.23 -21.26
CA ASP A 223 -1.58 2.68 -22.16
C ASP A 223 -2.66 3.39 -21.34
N ARG A 224 -2.79 4.70 -21.56
CA ARG A 224 -3.80 5.54 -20.92
C ARG A 224 -5.23 5.05 -21.16
N GLY A 225 -5.47 4.35 -22.27
CA GLY A 225 -6.78 3.78 -22.59
C GLY A 225 -7.08 2.46 -21.87
N SER A 226 -6.14 1.89 -21.11
CA SER A 226 -6.28 0.60 -20.42
C SER A 226 -7.06 0.67 -19.10
N ILE A 227 -8.16 1.45 -19.07
CA ILE A 227 -8.97 1.67 -17.86
C ILE A 227 -9.47 0.34 -17.28
N CYS A 228 -9.15 0.08 -16.01
CA CYS A 228 -9.52 -1.15 -15.30
C CYS A 228 -10.49 -0.94 -14.13
N GLN A 229 -10.70 0.31 -13.70
CA GLN A 229 -11.77 0.70 -12.78
C GLN A 229 -12.18 2.14 -13.06
N ILE A 230 -13.46 2.45 -12.86
CA ILE A 230 -14.02 3.80 -12.91
C ILE A 230 -14.78 4.05 -11.61
N GLY A 231 -14.46 5.16 -10.95
CA GLY A 231 -15.20 5.68 -9.81
C GLY A 231 -15.89 7.00 -10.17
N VAL A 232 -17.12 7.17 -9.70
CA VAL A 232 -17.88 8.42 -9.86
C VAL A 232 -18.53 8.79 -8.53
N ALA A 233 -18.15 9.95 -7.99
CA ALA A 233 -18.84 10.58 -6.89
C ALA A 233 -19.96 11.46 -7.43
N CYS A 234 -21.19 11.17 -7.02
CA CYS A 234 -22.40 11.84 -7.44
C CYS A 234 -22.85 12.78 -6.32
N VAL A 235 -22.71 14.09 -6.53
CA VAL A 235 -23.03 15.10 -5.51
C VAL A 235 -24.43 15.62 -5.72
N ARG A 236 -25.27 15.53 -4.69
CA ARG A 236 -26.67 15.97 -4.72
C ARG A 236 -26.81 17.46 -4.40
N PRO A 237 -27.98 18.08 -4.66
CA PRO A 237 -28.22 19.49 -4.33
C PRO A 237 -28.05 19.85 -2.85
N ASP A 238 -28.22 18.87 -1.94
CA ASP A 238 -27.99 19.01 -0.50
C ASP A 238 -26.53 18.76 -0.08
N ASN A 239 -25.62 18.63 -1.06
CA ASN A 239 -24.21 18.30 -0.91
C ASN A 239 -23.92 16.89 -0.36
N SER A 240 -24.92 16.01 -0.26
CA SER A 240 -24.65 14.59 0.01
C SER A 240 -23.92 13.93 -1.16
N ILE A 241 -22.98 13.04 -0.87
CA ILE A 241 -22.17 12.32 -1.87
C ILE A 241 -22.55 10.85 -1.86
N GLU A 242 -22.99 10.36 -3.02
CA GLU A 242 -23.18 8.94 -3.31
C GLU A 242 -22.11 8.49 -4.31
N THR A 243 -21.42 7.38 -4.03
CA THR A 243 -20.34 6.88 -4.90
C THR A 243 -20.83 5.70 -5.72
N TRP A 244 -20.66 5.77 -7.04
CA TRP A 244 -20.80 4.64 -7.95
C TRP A 244 -19.41 4.18 -8.41
N MET A 245 -19.21 2.88 -8.52
CA MET A 245 -17.95 2.30 -8.98
C MET A 245 -18.24 1.08 -9.85
N THR A 246 -17.38 0.87 -10.86
CA THR A 246 -17.38 -0.36 -11.64
C THR A 246 -15.95 -0.76 -12.02
N TYR A 247 -15.70 -2.07 -12.03
CA TYR A 247 -14.53 -2.62 -12.70
C TYR A 247 -14.76 -2.62 -14.22
N VAL A 248 -13.69 -2.44 -14.97
CA VAL A 248 -13.71 -2.44 -16.43
C VAL A 248 -12.73 -3.49 -16.90
N ASP A 249 -13.13 -4.32 -17.86
CA ASP A 249 -12.17 -5.16 -18.60
C ASP A 249 -11.48 -4.30 -19.67
N PRO A 250 -10.20 -3.91 -19.48
CA PRO A 250 -9.45 -3.11 -20.45
C PRO A 250 -9.09 -3.89 -21.72
N GLN A 251 -9.33 -5.21 -21.75
CA GLN A 251 -8.97 -6.11 -22.85
C GLN A 251 -7.47 -6.07 -23.21
N VAL A 252 -6.62 -5.83 -22.21
CA VAL A 252 -5.16 -5.84 -22.37
C VAL A 252 -4.54 -7.08 -21.74
N GLU A 253 -3.49 -7.59 -22.39
CA GLU A 253 -2.73 -8.74 -21.90
C GLU A 253 -1.72 -8.32 -20.80
N ARG A 254 -1.17 -7.11 -20.91
CA ARG A 254 -0.12 -6.60 -20.03
C ARG A 254 -0.72 -5.81 -18.86
N TRP A 255 -0.39 -6.20 -17.63
CA TRP A 255 -0.74 -5.46 -16.41
C TRP A 255 0.54 -4.99 -15.73
N LEU A 256 0.67 -3.69 -15.48
CA LEU A 256 1.83 -3.08 -14.84
C LEU A 256 1.47 -2.40 -13.53
N PHE A 257 0.28 -1.84 -13.40
CA PHE A 257 -0.09 -0.97 -12.29
C PHE A 257 -0.89 -1.67 -11.19
N THR A 258 -1.08 -2.99 -11.30
CA THR A 258 -1.66 -3.83 -10.23
C THR A 258 -1.03 -3.59 -8.86
N TYR A 259 0.26 -3.24 -8.78
CA TYR A 259 0.93 -2.96 -7.50
C TYR A 259 0.51 -1.63 -6.85
N LEU A 260 -0.03 -0.69 -7.65
CA LEU A 260 -0.53 0.60 -7.17
C LEU A 260 -1.92 0.42 -6.54
N HIS A 261 -2.87 -0.11 -7.32
CA HIS A 261 -4.30 -0.12 -6.98
C HIS A 261 -4.86 -1.52 -6.66
N GLY A 262 -4.06 -2.59 -6.76
CA GLY A 262 -4.49 -3.96 -6.45
C GLY A 262 -5.44 -4.61 -7.47
N ILE A 263 -5.79 -3.90 -8.55
CA ILE A 263 -6.67 -4.40 -9.62
C ILE A 263 -5.83 -5.17 -10.63
N SER A 264 -6.23 -6.42 -10.89
CA SER A 264 -5.55 -7.34 -11.81
C SER A 264 -6.51 -7.83 -12.90
N ALA A 265 -5.97 -8.52 -13.91
CA ALA A 265 -6.77 -9.26 -14.90
C ALA A 265 -7.83 -10.16 -14.26
N ARG A 266 -7.53 -10.69 -13.07
CA ARG A 266 -8.45 -11.52 -12.30
C ARG A 266 -9.55 -10.71 -11.63
N THR A 267 -9.25 -9.52 -11.11
CA THR A 267 -10.22 -8.61 -10.49
C THR A 267 -11.31 -8.23 -11.48
N VAL A 268 -10.93 -7.97 -12.74
CA VAL A 268 -11.83 -7.55 -13.81
C VAL A 268 -12.43 -8.74 -14.59
N GLN A 269 -12.23 -9.97 -14.12
CA GLN A 269 -12.74 -11.15 -14.82
C GLN A 269 -14.28 -11.14 -14.86
N GLY A 270 -14.84 -11.01 -16.07
CA GLY A 270 -16.30 -10.93 -16.27
C GLY A 270 -16.88 -9.53 -16.06
N ALA A 271 -16.04 -8.53 -15.77
CA ALA A 271 -16.41 -7.13 -15.77
C ALA A 271 -16.86 -6.68 -17.17
N PRO A 272 -17.68 -5.61 -17.27
CA PRO A 272 -18.02 -5.01 -18.55
C PRO A 272 -16.78 -4.41 -19.22
N THR A 273 -16.76 -4.37 -20.55
CA THR A 273 -15.71 -3.62 -21.27
C THR A 273 -15.98 -2.12 -21.20
N PHE A 274 -14.97 -1.29 -21.50
CA PHE A 274 -15.16 0.16 -21.57
C PHE A 274 -16.29 0.56 -22.53
N ALA A 275 -16.42 -0.15 -23.66
CA ALA A 275 -17.49 0.07 -24.64
C ALA A 275 -18.90 -0.25 -24.10
N GLU A 276 -19.01 -1.14 -23.11
CA GLU A 276 -20.27 -1.45 -22.43
C GLU A 276 -20.60 -0.43 -21.32
N VAL A 277 -19.59 0.15 -20.67
CA VAL A 277 -19.76 1.14 -19.60
C VAL A 277 -20.02 2.55 -20.14
N LEU A 278 -19.34 2.95 -21.22
CA LEU A 278 -19.38 4.32 -21.74
C LEU A 278 -20.80 4.85 -22.01
N PRO A 279 -21.76 4.09 -22.58
CA PRO A 279 -23.13 4.59 -22.79
C PRO A 279 -23.82 5.02 -21.48
N VAL A 280 -23.64 4.24 -20.40
CA VAL A 280 -24.22 4.56 -19.09
C VAL A 280 -23.66 5.87 -18.55
N LEU A 281 -22.33 6.04 -18.60
CA LEU A 281 -21.67 7.26 -18.16
C LEU A 281 -22.03 8.46 -19.04
N ARG A 282 -22.11 8.26 -20.36
CA ARG A 282 -22.45 9.30 -21.32
C ARG A 282 -23.83 9.89 -21.02
N ASP A 283 -24.80 9.04 -20.77
CA ASP A 283 -26.19 9.47 -20.55
C ASP A 283 -26.33 10.20 -19.21
N VAL A 284 -25.71 9.69 -18.15
CA VAL A 284 -25.84 10.28 -16.80
C VAL A 284 -25.04 11.58 -16.64
N LEU A 285 -23.82 11.63 -17.19
CA LEU A 285 -22.95 12.80 -17.06
C LEU A 285 -23.24 13.89 -18.11
N SER A 286 -24.18 13.65 -19.03
CA SER A 286 -24.54 14.59 -20.09
C SER A 286 -25.04 15.91 -19.52
N GLY A 287 -24.44 17.02 -19.95
CA GLY A 287 -24.81 18.38 -19.52
C GLY A 287 -24.42 18.73 -18.08
N ALA A 288 -23.78 17.83 -17.34
CA ALA A 288 -23.30 18.08 -15.99
C ALA A 288 -21.82 18.49 -15.96
N THR A 289 -21.43 19.22 -14.91
CA THR A 289 -20.03 19.48 -14.61
C THR A 289 -19.39 18.21 -14.00
N VAL A 290 -18.24 17.82 -14.55
CA VAL A 290 -17.48 16.63 -14.12
C VAL A 290 -16.09 17.09 -13.65
N TYR A 291 -15.82 16.93 -12.37
CA TYR A 291 -14.50 17.18 -11.80
C TYR A 291 -13.59 15.96 -11.95
N GLN A 292 -12.34 16.22 -12.31
CA GLN A 292 -11.22 15.28 -12.17
C GLN A 292 -10.21 15.90 -11.18
N HIS A 293 -9.24 15.11 -10.71
CA HIS A 293 -8.16 15.61 -9.88
C HIS A 293 -6.83 15.49 -10.62
N SER A 294 -6.43 16.57 -11.29
CA SER A 294 -5.46 16.61 -12.41
C SER A 294 -6.06 16.23 -13.77
N GLY A 295 -5.29 16.44 -14.85
CA GLY A 295 -5.75 16.21 -16.23
C GLY A 295 -5.75 14.76 -16.71
N PHE A 296 -5.43 13.78 -15.84
CA PHE A 296 -5.21 12.40 -16.24
C PHE A 296 -6.50 11.71 -16.71
N ASP A 297 -7.57 11.78 -15.93
CA ASP A 297 -8.81 11.01 -16.14
C ASP A 297 -9.48 11.31 -17.49
N ARG A 298 -9.58 12.60 -17.82
CA ARG A 298 -10.06 13.05 -19.13
C ARG A 298 -9.24 12.47 -20.26
N SER A 299 -7.91 12.42 -20.11
CA SER A 299 -7.01 11.88 -21.14
C SER A 299 -7.15 10.36 -21.28
N ALA A 300 -7.36 9.65 -20.16
CA ALA A 300 -7.58 8.21 -20.13
C ALA A 300 -8.91 7.84 -20.79
N VAL A 301 -10.00 8.55 -20.46
CA VAL A 301 -11.32 8.37 -21.09
C VAL A 301 -11.24 8.62 -22.60
N ALA A 302 -10.55 9.67 -23.04
CA ALA A 302 -10.36 9.95 -24.46
C ALA A 302 -9.56 8.86 -25.18
N ALA A 303 -8.49 8.35 -24.56
CA ALA A 303 -7.70 7.25 -25.10
C ALA A 303 -8.50 5.95 -25.19
N ALA A 304 -9.27 5.60 -24.15
CA ALA A 304 -10.13 4.42 -24.15
C ALA A 304 -11.23 4.51 -25.23
N CYS A 305 -11.80 5.71 -25.45
CA CYS A 305 -12.70 5.94 -26.59
C CYS A 305 -11.99 5.67 -27.93
N GLY A 306 -10.75 6.15 -28.08
CA GLY A 306 -9.92 5.87 -29.26
C GLY A 306 -9.69 4.38 -29.49
N ASN A 307 -9.32 3.64 -28.45
CA ASN A 307 -9.09 2.19 -28.49
C ASN A 307 -10.37 1.42 -28.90
N CYS A 308 -11.54 1.90 -28.49
CA CYS A 308 -12.83 1.28 -28.81
C CYS A 308 -13.47 1.80 -30.12
N GLY A 309 -12.87 2.79 -30.79
CA GLY A 309 -13.48 3.44 -31.96
C GLY A 309 -14.79 4.19 -31.63
N LEU A 310 -14.93 4.67 -30.39
CA LEU A 310 -16.13 5.37 -29.90
C LEU A 310 -15.90 6.89 -29.89
N PRO A 311 -16.97 7.69 -30.07
CA PRO A 311 -16.85 9.14 -29.94
C PRO A 311 -16.57 9.52 -28.48
N VAL A 312 -15.63 10.43 -28.28
CA VAL A 312 -15.32 11.00 -26.97
C VAL A 312 -16.53 11.82 -26.49
N PRO A 313 -17.07 11.58 -25.29
CA PRO A 313 -18.19 12.34 -24.77
C PRO A 313 -17.78 13.80 -24.47
N GLN A 314 -18.68 14.74 -24.74
CA GLN A 314 -18.47 16.17 -24.49
C GLN A 314 -18.95 16.55 -23.09
N TRP A 315 -18.26 16.06 -22.05
CA TRP A 315 -18.52 16.46 -20.67
C TRP A 315 -17.84 17.80 -20.33
N ASP A 316 -18.45 18.61 -19.47
CA ASP A 316 -17.84 19.85 -18.93
C ASP A 316 -16.81 19.50 -17.85
N TRP A 317 -15.62 19.12 -18.30
CA TRP A 317 -14.52 18.76 -17.42
C TRP A 317 -13.96 19.97 -16.67
N ARG A 318 -13.84 19.85 -15.35
CA ARG A 318 -13.17 20.79 -14.46
C ARG A 318 -12.08 20.09 -13.66
N ASP A 319 -11.07 20.84 -13.24
CA ASP A 319 -9.94 20.31 -12.47
C ASP A 319 -10.02 20.83 -11.03
N SER A 320 -10.25 19.91 -10.10
CA SER A 320 -10.35 20.20 -8.67
C SER A 320 -9.02 20.69 -8.07
N VAL A 321 -7.87 20.47 -8.73
CA VAL A 321 -6.58 21.06 -8.31
C VAL A 321 -6.62 22.59 -8.41
N HIS A 322 -7.27 23.15 -9.44
CA HIS A 322 -7.43 24.60 -9.56
C HIS A 322 -8.34 25.15 -8.46
N VAL A 323 -9.42 24.43 -8.15
CA VAL A 323 -10.34 24.77 -7.06
C VAL A 323 -9.61 24.74 -5.71
N ALA A 324 -8.83 23.68 -5.45
CA ALA A 324 -8.05 23.52 -4.23
C ALA A 324 -6.97 24.61 -4.06
N ARG A 325 -6.27 24.98 -5.15
CA ARG A 325 -5.27 26.05 -5.14
C ARG A 325 -5.85 27.41 -4.77
N ALA A 326 -7.07 27.69 -5.20
CA ALA A 326 -7.75 28.95 -4.86
C ALA A 326 -8.23 28.96 -3.39
N ALA A 327 -8.74 27.82 -2.90
CA ALA A 327 -9.21 27.70 -1.53
C ALA A 327 -8.07 27.70 -0.50
N TRP A 328 -7.02 26.91 -0.75
CA TRP A 328 -5.89 26.70 0.17
C TRP A 328 -4.54 27.05 -0.48
N PRO A 329 -4.26 28.32 -0.79
CA PRO A 329 -2.99 28.75 -1.39
C PRO A 329 -1.77 28.43 -0.51
N GLU A 330 -1.95 28.33 0.81
CA GLU A 330 -0.92 28.00 1.80
C GLU A 330 -0.30 26.60 1.65
N LEU A 331 -0.97 25.68 0.94
CA LEU A 331 -0.45 24.33 0.70
C LEU A 331 0.60 24.26 -0.43
N ARG A 332 0.93 25.39 -1.06
CA ARG A 332 2.01 25.47 -2.06
C ARG A 332 3.35 25.13 -1.40
N GLY A 333 4.00 24.06 -1.87
CA GLY A 333 5.34 23.66 -1.45
C GLY A 333 5.41 22.66 -0.28
N ASN A 334 4.29 22.34 0.39
CA ASN A 334 4.26 21.44 1.57
C ASN A 334 3.54 20.11 1.28
N GLY A 335 3.97 19.39 0.23
CA GLY A 335 3.27 18.21 -0.30
C GLY A 335 2.27 18.51 -1.43
N GLY A 336 1.92 19.78 -1.63
CA GLY A 336 1.16 20.27 -2.79
C GLY A 336 -0.34 19.98 -2.74
N HIS A 337 -1.05 20.29 -3.82
CA HIS A 337 -2.51 20.09 -3.94
C HIS A 337 -2.88 18.71 -4.51
N GLY A 338 -2.01 17.72 -4.33
CA GLY A 338 -2.33 16.33 -4.70
C GLY A 338 -3.30 15.71 -3.70
N LEU A 339 -4.07 14.72 -4.15
CA LEU A 339 -5.17 14.16 -3.37
C LEU A 339 -4.73 13.58 -2.02
N ALA A 340 -3.55 12.95 -1.95
CA ALA A 340 -2.98 12.45 -0.69
C ALA A 340 -2.71 13.56 0.34
N SER A 341 -2.17 14.71 -0.12
CA SER A 341 -1.91 15.86 0.75
C SER A 341 -3.21 16.53 1.20
N LEU A 342 -4.18 16.67 0.28
CA LEU A 342 -5.50 17.21 0.60
C LEU A 342 -6.30 16.29 1.52
N LYS A 343 -6.20 14.96 1.37
CA LYS A 343 -6.84 13.99 2.27
C LYS A 343 -6.32 14.15 3.70
N GLN A 344 -5.00 14.29 3.87
CA GLN A 344 -4.40 14.54 5.18
C GLN A 344 -4.79 15.91 5.75
N HIS A 345 -4.77 16.97 4.92
CA HIS A 345 -5.10 18.33 5.36
C HIS A 345 -6.57 18.49 5.75
N LEU A 346 -7.46 17.77 5.08
CA LEU A 346 -8.91 17.85 5.27
C LEU A 346 -9.47 16.73 6.16
N ASP A 347 -8.60 16.00 6.87
CA ASP A 347 -8.91 14.87 7.76
C ASP A 347 -9.86 13.84 7.12
N LEU A 348 -9.56 13.47 5.88
CA LEU A 348 -10.31 12.50 5.10
C LEU A 348 -9.71 11.10 5.26
N VAL A 349 -10.46 10.22 5.90
CA VAL A 349 -10.07 8.81 6.11
C VAL A 349 -10.65 7.96 4.99
N PHE A 350 -9.79 7.43 4.11
CA PHE A 350 -10.12 6.49 3.03
C PHE A 350 -8.96 5.53 2.79
N GLU A 351 -9.19 4.38 2.13
CA GLU A 351 -8.08 3.61 1.56
C GLU A 351 -7.47 4.38 0.36
N HIS A 352 -6.22 4.07 0.01
CA HIS A 352 -5.51 4.74 -1.09
C HIS A 352 -5.52 3.80 -2.30
N HIS A 353 -5.87 4.32 -3.49
CA HIS A 353 -5.95 3.62 -4.78
C HIS A 353 -7.22 2.77 -5.02
N ASP A 354 -8.37 3.33 -4.65
CA ASP A 354 -9.69 2.93 -5.16
C ASP A 354 -10.30 4.14 -5.89
N ALA A 355 -10.65 3.97 -7.17
CA ALA A 355 -11.16 5.07 -8.00
C ALA A 355 -12.44 5.69 -7.40
N GLY A 356 -13.26 4.91 -6.69
CA GLY A 356 -14.47 5.43 -6.04
C GLY A 356 -14.16 6.34 -4.85
N GLU A 357 -13.17 5.97 -4.03
CA GLU A 357 -12.70 6.79 -2.92
C GLU A 357 -11.93 8.03 -3.37
N ASP A 358 -11.16 7.93 -4.46
CA ASP A 358 -10.45 9.07 -5.03
C ASP A 358 -11.41 10.07 -5.70
N ALA A 359 -12.42 9.58 -6.43
CA ALA A 359 -13.53 10.41 -6.91
C ALA A 359 -14.29 11.10 -5.76
N ARG A 360 -14.58 10.37 -4.67
CA ARG A 360 -15.24 10.95 -3.48
C ARG A 360 -14.39 12.05 -2.84
N ALA A 361 -13.09 11.83 -2.70
CA ALA A 361 -12.20 12.84 -2.14
C ALA A 361 -12.11 14.08 -3.04
N ALA A 362 -12.07 13.92 -4.36
CA ALA A 362 -12.11 15.04 -5.30
C ALA A 362 -13.41 15.86 -5.17
N ALA A 363 -14.57 15.20 -5.01
CA ALA A 363 -15.84 15.88 -4.77
C ALA A 363 -15.85 16.66 -3.44
N GLU A 364 -15.33 16.06 -2.37
CA GLU A 364 -15.26 16.70 -1.06
C GLU A 364 -14.32 17.93 -1.06
N VAL A 365 -13.20 17.86 -1.80
CA VAL A 365 -12.31 19.00 -2.02
C VAL A 365 -13.07 20.18 -2.63
N VAL A 366 -13.93 19.93 -3.62
CA VAL A 366 -14.77 20.97 -4.23
C VAL A 366 -15.77 21.54 -3.22
N LEU A 367 -16.51 20.69 -2.50
CA LEU A 367 -17.50 21.14 -1.52
C LEU A 367 -16.87 21.99 -0.40
N ARG A 368 -15.71 21.59 0.09
CA ARG A 368 -15.01 22.34 1.14
C ARG A 368 -14.41 23.64 0.62
N ALA A 369 -13.90 23.64 -0.61
CA ALA A 369 -13.41 24.86 -1.23
C ALA A 369 -14.52 25.92 -1.39
N GLU A 370 -15.73 25.50 -1.76
CA GLU A 370 -16.90 26.39 -1.83
C GLU A 370 -17.27 26.97 -0.46
N GLY A 371 -17.17 26.16 0.60
CA GLY A 371 -17.35 26.62 1.98
C GLY A 371 -16.33 27.68 2.41
N VAL A 372 -15.05 27.47 2.06
CA VAL A 372 -13.96 28.44 2.34
C VAL A 372 -14.16 29.74 1.56
N GLN A 373 -14.55 29.67 0.29
CA GLN A 373 -14.86 30.85 -0.52
C GLN A 373 -16.06 31.63 0.01
N SER A 374 -17.11 30.92 0.43
CA SER A 374 -18.29 31.52 1.05
C SER A 374 -17.94 32.21 2.38
N ALA A 375 -17.09 31.58 3.22
CA ALA A 375 -16.60 32.18 4.45
C ALA A 375 -15.69 33.40 4.19
N ARG A 376 -14.81 33.35 3.19
CA ARG A 376 -13.98 34.50 2.78
C ARG A 376 -14.83 35.65 2.24
N MET A 377 -15.85 35.38 1.43
CA MET A 377 -16.81 36.41 0.96
C MET A 377 -17.63 37.02 2.09
N GLN A 378 -18.02 36.22 3.10
CA GLN A 378 -18.72 36.71 4.30
C GLN A 378 -17.80 37.54 5.21
N LEU A 379 -16.52 37.17 5.32
CA LEU A 379 -15.50 37.93 6.05
C LEU A 379 -15.05 39.21 5.31
N SER A 380 -15.36 39.33 4.02
CA SER A 380 -15.01 40.50 3.19
C SER A 380 -16.19 41.46 2.93
N VAL A 381 -17.27 41.43 3.71
CA VAL A 381 -18.33 42.46 3.61
C VAL A 381 -17.88 43.74 4.33
N PRO A 382 -17.89 44.92 3.68
CA PRO A 382 -17.38 46.16 4.27
C PRO A 382 -18.29 46.66 5.40
N SER A 383 -17.66 47.23 6.42
CA SER A 383 -18.32 48.06 7.42
C SER A 383 -19.05 49.22 6.73
N ALA A 384 -20.36 49.26 6.98
CA ALA A 384 -21.27 50.39 6.96
C ALA A 384 -21.20 51.41 5.80
N ARG A 385 -22.31 51.46 5.05
CA ARG A 385 -22.80 52.65 4.35
C ARG A 385 -22.71 53.89 5.25
N THR A 386 -22.06 54.93 4.75
CA THR A 386 -22.54 56.31 4.87
C THR A 386 -22.51 56.90 3.46
N ALA A 387 -23.60 57.57 3.06
CA ALA A 387 -23.72 58.31 1.80
C ALA A 387 -22.51 59.24 1.59
N ILE A 388 -22.09 59.58 0.36
CA ILE A 388 -22.59 60.67 -0.49
C ILE A 388 -22.17 60.42 -1.96
N ALA A 389 -22.87 61.10 -2.87
CA ALA A 389 -22.96 61.14 -4.32
C ALA A 389 -21.69 61.24 -5.21
N GLU A 390 -21.94 60.83 -6.47
CA GLU A 390 -21.49 61.39 -7.77
C GLU A 390 -20.09 61.13 -8.36
N ASP A 391 -20.16 60.86 -9.67
CA ASP A 391 -19.25 61.05 -10.79
C ASP A 391 -18.12 60.05 -11.16
N GLU A 392 -18.38 59.43 -12.33
CA GLU A 392 -17.58 59.20 -13.54
C GLU A 392 -16.10 58.73 -13.52
N ASP A 393 -15.84 57.89 -14.55
CA ASP A 393 -14.63 57.78 -15.39
C ASP A 393 -13.65 56.60 -15.27
N PHE A 394 -13.66 55.81 -16.36
CA PHE A 394 -12.57 55.36 -17.23
C PHE A 394 -11.33 54.57 -16.73
N ASP A 395 -11.20 53.40 -17.38
CA ASP A 395 -10.02 52.76 -18.00
C ASP A 395 -8.68 52.46 -17.27
N LEU A 396 -8.29 51.18 -17.41
CA LEU A 396 -7.02 50.61 -17.87
C LEU A 396 -5.69 51.34 -17.52
N ILE A 397 -4.74 50.63 -16.90
CA ILE A 397 -3.46 50.17 -17.52
C ILE A 397 -2.52 49.56 -16.45
N GLU A 398 -1.80 48.56 -16.96
CA GLU A 398 -0.60 47.80 -16.60
C GLU A 398 0.47 48.36 -15.64
N ASP A 399 1.19 47.37 -15.10
CA ASP A 399 2.65 47.25 -14.96
C ASP A 399 3.43 47.74 -13.73
N HIS A 400 4.26 46.79 -13.26
CA HIS A 400 5.58 46.90 -12.64
C HIS A 400 5.81 47.93 -11.51
N ASP A 401 6.20 47.46 -10.33
CA ASP A 401 7.61 47.19 -9.95
C ASP A 401 7.75 47.06 -8.42
N ASP A 402 8.85 46.44 -8.01
CA ASP A 402 9.35 46.21 -6.67
C ASP A 402 9.02 47.30 -5.63
N THR A 403 8.50 46.87 -4.48
CA THR A 403 8.73 47.58 -3.22
C THR A 403 8.92 46.58 -2.09
N VAL A 404 10.17 46.46 -1.66
CA VAL A 404 10.56 45.86 -0.38
C VAL A 404 9.93 46.68 0.75
N MET A 405 8.93 46.11 1.43
CA MET A 405 8.43 46.65 2.70
C MET A 405 8.81 45.73 3.87
N VAL A 406 9.62 46.32 4.75
CA VAL A 406 9.96 45.84 6.08
C VAL A 406 8.70 45.80 6.93
N VAL A 407 8.19 44.61 7.25
CA VAL A 407 7.10 44.46 8.23
C VAL A 407 7.70 44.34 9.61
N ARG A 408 7.40 45.34 10.44
CA ARG A 408 7.62 45.35 11.88
C ARG A 408 6.80 44.26 12.55
N GLU A 409 7.45 43.53 13.43
CA GLU A 409 6.91 42.49 14.30
C GLU A 409 5.75 43.05 15.15
N ALA A 410 4.55 42.48 14.98
CA ALA A 410 3.41 42.71 15.86
C ALA A 410 3.40 41.63 16.94
N THR A 411 3.57 42.06 18.18
CA THR A 411 3.59 41.28 19.41
C THR A 411 2.31 40.46 19.60
N ALA A 412 2.47 39.14 19.72
CA ALA A 412 1.43 38.24 20.22
C ALA A 412 1.16 38.47 21.73
N PRO A 413 -0.09 38.26 22.21
CA PRO A 413 -0.40 38.32 23.63
C PRO A 413 0.34 37.21 24.42
N PRO A 414 0.68 37.43 25.69
CA PRO A 414 1.55 36.53 26.44
C PRO A 414 0.89 35.17 26.66
N LEU A 415 1.67 34.12 26.44
CA LEU A 415 1.38 32.75 26.87
C LEU A 415 1.16 32.74 28.40
N PRO A 416 0.20 31.93 28.92
CA PRO A 416 0.11 31.69 30.35
C PRO A 416 1.41 31.03 30.86
N SER A 417 1.88 31.50 32.00
CA SER A 417 3.16 31.13 32.63
C SER A 417 3.31 29.62 32.90
N PRO A 418 4.56 29.09 32.99
CA PRO A 418 4.82 27.64 33.06
C PRO A 418 4.53 26.98 34.42
N ASP A 419 3.98 27.71 35.40
CA ASP A 419 3.88 27.26 36.80
C ASP A 419 2.47 26.83 37.24
N ALA A 420 1.70 26.25 36.32
CA ALA A 420 0.56 25.42 36.70
C ALA A 420 1.00 23.95 36.67
N ILE A 421 1.51 23.47 37.81
CA ILE A 421 1.70 22.03 38.07
C ILE A 421 0.41 21.31 37.65
N PRO A 422 0.43 20.43 36.62
CA PRO A 422 -0.76 19.70 36.25
C PRO A 422 -1.08 18.75 37.40
N ARG A 423 -2.33 18.82 37.88
CA ARG A 423 -2.89 17.91 38.88
C ARG A 423 -2.47 16.48 38.55
N GLN A 424 -1.73 15.86 39.46
CA GLN A 424 -1.39 14.44 39.43
C GLN A 424 -2.68 13.61 39.34
N HIS A 425 -3.06 13.18 38.14
CA HIS A 425 -3.78 11.91 38.02
C HIS A 425 -2.72 10.84 38.22
N THR A 426 -2.60 10.36 39.46
CA THR A 426 -1.82 9.15 39.74
C THR A 426 -2.58 7.99 39.09
N GLY A 427 -2.14 7.58 37.90
CA GLY A 427 -2.65 6.35 37.28
C GLY A 427 -2.46 5.18 38.24
N ARG A 428 -3.40 4.24 38.26
CA ARG A 428 -3.25 3.02 39.05
C ARG A 428 -2.13 2.20 38.43
N LEU A 429 -1.04 1.94 39.16
CA LEU A 429 0.00 1.04 38.67
C LEU A 429 -0.58 -0.37 38.48
N ILE A 430 -0.56 -0.84 37.24
CA ILE A 430 -1.06 -2.16 36.87
C ILE A 430 0.07 -3.19 36.89
N GLY A 431 1.28 -2.78 36.51
CA GLY A 431 2.45 -3.63 36.68
C GLY A 431 3.73 -3.04 36.12
N THR A 432 4.81 -3.80 36.27
CA THR A 432 6.15 -3.45 35.77
C THR A 432 6.71 -4.63 34.99
N ALA A 433 7.32 -4.34 33.84
CA ALA A 433 7.94 -5.33 32.96
C ALA A 433 9.44 -5.03 32.82
N GLU A 434 10.26 -6.06 33.01
CA GLU A 434 11.69 -6.00 32.68
C GLU A 434 11.87 -6.16 31.16
N ILE A 435 12.67 -5.29 30.57
CA ILE A 435 12.97 -5.31 29.14
C ILE A 435 14.16 -6.21 28.89
N THR A 436 13.97 -7.29 28.12
CA THR A 436 15.06 -8.17 27.69
C THR A 436 15.66 -7.73 26.35
N GLN A 437 16.83 -8.25 25.98
CA GLN A 437 17.37 -8.00 24.64
C GLN A 437 16.40 -8.46 23.54
N GLY A 438 15.72 -9.60 23.75
CA GLY A 438 14.70 -10.08 22.83
C GLY A 438 13.48 -9.15 22.69
N ASN A 439 13.16 -8.36 23.73
CA ASN A 439 12.12 -7.33 23.66
C ASN A 439 12.52 -6.20 22.71
N ILE A 440 13.78 -5.74 22.80
CA ILE A 440 14.35 -4.71 21.95
C ILE A 440 14.43 -5.19 20.50
N ASP A 441 15.04 -6.35 20.27
CA ASP A 441 15.26 -6.89 18.92
C ASP A 441 13.95 -7.11 18.15
N ASN A 442 12.85 -7.40 18.89
CA ASN A 442 11.55 -7.75 18.30
C ASN A 442 10.45 -6.70 18.58
N ASN A 443 10.83 -5.51 19.07
CA ASN A 443 9.96 -4.38 19.41
C ASN A 443 8.68 -4.78 20.16
N HIS A 444 8.78 -5.45 21.30
CA HIS A 444 7.61 -5.79 22.11
C HIS A 444 7.91 -5.71 23.60
N ILE A 445 6.89 -5.50 24.43
CA ILE A 445 6.98 -5.52 25.89
C ILE A 445 6.15 -6.69 26.39
N TYR A 446 6.75 -7.63 27.12
CA TYR A 446 6.01 -8.73 27.73
C TYR A 446 5.24 -8.23 28.96
N LEU A 447 3.95 -8.53 29.01
CA LEU A 447 3.03 -8.12 30.07
C LEU A 447 2.62 -9.31 30.96
N ARG A 448 3.36 -10.42 30.88
CA ARG A 448 2.98 -11.74 31.44
C ARG A 448 2.64 -11.70 32.92
N THR A 449 3.33 -10.86 33.69
CA THR A 449 3.25 -10.78 35.16
C THR A 449 2.00 -10.03 35.66
N PHE A 450 1.35 -9.25 34.81
CA PHE A 450 0.17 -8.43 35.18
C PHE A 450 -0.90 -8.44 34.07
N PHE A 451 -0.89 -9.46 33.21
CA PHE A 451 -1.76 -9.51 32.04
C PHE A 451 -3.25 -9.59 32.39
N GLU A 452 -3.57 -10.19 33.53
CA GLU A 452 -4.95 -10.40 33.99
C GLU A 452 -5.61 -9.11 34.51
N GLU A 453 -4.84 -8.04 34.71
CA GLU A 453 -5.36 -6.74 35.15
C GLU A 453 -5.95 -5.91 33.98
N PHE A 454 -5.79 -6.36 32.74
CA PHE A 454 -6.41 -5.73 31.58
C PHE A 454 -7.85 -6.21 31.37
N PRO A 455 -8.75 -5.36 30.83
CA PRO A 455 -10.12 -5.76 30.51
C PRO A 455 -10.16 -6.98 29.58
N ALA A 456 -10.96 -7.99 29.94
CA ALA A 456 -11.03 -9.26 29.21
C ALA A 456 -11.47 -9.09 27.73
N ASP A 457 -12.32 -8.08 27.45
CA ASP A 457 -12.78 -7.74 26.11
C ASP A 457 -11.74 -6.98 25.25
N ALA A 458 -10.62 -6.57 25.86
CA ALA A 458 -9.45 -6.03 25.18
C ALA A 458 -8.34 -7.07 24.90
N ILE A 459 -8.58 -8.35 25.26
CA ILE A 459 -7.66 -9.46 25.03
C ILE A 459 -8.17 -10.31 23.86
N GLY A 460 -7.36 -10.39 22.79
CA GLY A 460 -7.66 -11.18 21.60
C GLY A 460 -6.84 -12.47 21.52
N GLY A 461 -7.07 -13.26 20.49
CA GLY A 461 -6.29 -14.46 20.16
C GLY A 461 -4.87 -14.16 19.66
N SER A 462 -4.15 -15.21 19.27
CA SER A 462 -2.72 -15.15 18.92
C SER A 462 -2.36 -14.46 17.60
N ASN A 463 -3.37 -13.97 16.86
CA ASN A 463 -3.20 -13.33 15.56
C ASN A 463 -4.24 -12.22 15.33
N ARG A 464 -4.00 -11.36 14.34
CA ARG A 464 -4.86 -10.19 14.03
C ARG A 464 -6.28 -10.57 13.57
N ALA A 465 -6.50 -11.75 13.01
CA ALA A 465 -7.83 -12.22 12.63
C ALA A 465 -8.69 -12.62 13.84
N SER A 466 -8.05 -12.76 15.01
CA SER A 466 -8.71 -12.96 16.30
C SER A 466 -8.45 -11.75 17.21
N ALA A 467 -8.52 -10.53 16.68
CA ALA A 467 -8.39 -9.32 17.48
C ALA A 467 -9.47 -9.25 18.57
N ALA A 468 -9.16 -8.55 19.65
CA ALA A 468 -10.12 -8.35 20.74
C ALA A 468 -11.34 -7.56 20.28
N GLN A 469 -12.42 -7.61 21.06
CA GLN A 469 -13.66 -6.90 20.76
C GLN A 469 -13.51 -5.38 20.91
N ARG A 470 -12.54 -4.93 21.71
CA ARG A 470 -12.28 -3.52 22.00
C ARG A 470 -10.79 -3.23 22.01
N GLU A 471 -10.39 -2.05 21.51
CA GLU A 471 -9.03 -1.54 21.63
C GLU A 471 -8.85 -0.71 22.91
N ILE A 472 -7.64 -0.69 23.44
CA ILE A 472 -7.16 0.19 24.50
C ILE A 472 -6.33 1.33 23.91
N ALA A 473 -6.40 2.50 24.54
CA ALA A 473 -5.55 3.64 24.29
C ALA A 473 -4.24 3.51 25.09
N VAL A 474 -3.10 3.68 24.42
CA VAL A 474 -1.77 3.64 25.04
C VAL A 474 -1.07 4.97 24.84
N ASP A 475 -0.92 5.71 25.94
CA ASP A 475 -0.06 6.89 26.05
C ASP A 475 1.35 6.45 26.46
N TRP A 476 2.29 6.52 25.53
CA TRP A 476 3.70 6.18 25.79
C TRP A 476 4.59 7.41 25.82
N GLY A 477 4.00 8.61 25.88
CA GLY A 477 4.72 9.89 25.80
C GLY A 477 5.14 10.28 24.38
N GLY A 478 4.53 9.68 23.35
CA GLY A 478 4.62 10.04 21.92
C GLY A 478 3.79 11.26 21.53
N ASN A 479 3.85 11.67 20.25
CA ASN A 479 3.02 12.79 19.74
C ASN A 479 1.55 12.39 19.56
N THR A 480 1.27 11.09 19.46
CA THR A 480 -0.07 10.53 19.30
C THR A 480 -0.28 9.35 20.23
N VAL A 481 -1.52 9.19 20.70
CA VAL A 481 -1.97 8.03 21.49
C VAL A 481 -2.18 6.84 20.54
N VAL A 482 -1.77 5.65 20.97
CA VAL A 482 -1.89 4.44 20.15
C VAL A 482 -3.10 3.63 20.55
N MET A 483 -3.97 3.30 19.59
CA MET A 483 -5.06 2.35 19.80
C MET A 483 -4.61 0.93 19.47
N THR A 484 -4.71 -0.02 20.40
CA THR A 484 -4.28 -1.43 20.21
C THR A 484 -5.11 -2.39 21.05
N ASP A 485 -5.16 -3.67 20.70
CA ASP A 485 -5.58 -4.75 21.60
C ASP A 485 -4.36 -5.54 22.13
N LEU A 486 -4.63 -6.56 22.96
CA LEU A 486 -3.62 -7.43 23.58
C LEU A 486 -3.62 -8.83 22.96
N ASP A 487 -2.44 -9.39 22.72
CA ASP A 487 -2.29 -10.79 22.30
C ASP A 487 -2.37 -11.72 23.52
N GLY A 488 -3.47 -12.47 23.66
CA GLY A 488 -3.71 -13.34 24.82
C GLY A 488 -2.77 -14.54 24.93
N ALA A 489 -2.16 -14.99 23.82
CA ALA A 489 -1.24 -16.13 23.85
C ALA A 489 0.19 -15.69 24.19
N LYS A 490 0.63 -14.57 23.61
CA LYS A 490 2.00 -14.05 23.80
C LYS A 490 2.11 -13.00 24.90
N LYS A 491 0.98 -12.52 25.41
CA LYS A 491 0.81 -11.58 26.52
C LYS A 491 1.60 -10.29 26.31
N PHE A 492 1.31 -9.56 25.21
CA PHE A 492 1.90 -8.25 24.89
C PHE A 492 0.91 -7.36 24.10
N PHE A 493 1.25 -6.07 23.92
CA PHE A 493 0.54 -5.16 23.02
C PHE A 493 0.63 -5.58 21.54
N ARG A 494 -0.50 -5.79 20.86
CA ARG A 494 -0.50 -6.35 19.50
C ARG A 494 0.07 -5.39 18.46
N LYS A 495 -0.34 -4.11 18.49
CA LYS A 495 0.29 -3.07 17.67
C LYS A 495 1.58 -2.64 18.36
N ARG A 496 2.68 -2.83 17.65
CA ARG A 496 4.05 -2.71 18.15
C ARG A 496 4.85 -1.59 17.50
N GLY A 497 4.25 -0.87 16.55
CA GLY A 497 4.93 0.17 15.76
C GLY A 497 5.57 1.26 16.63
N TRP A 498 4.90 1.62 17.72
CA TRP A 498 5.35 2.63 18.68
C TRP A 498 6.41 2.15 19.67
N ILE A 499 6.60 0.83 19.84
CA ILE A 499 7.47 0.29 20.89
C ILE A 499 8.94 0.55 20.57
N ARG A 500 9.31 0.55 19.29
CA ARG A 500 10.65 0.96 18.85
C ARG A 500 10.90 2.42 19.19
N ASP A 501 10.01 3.30 18.76
CA ASP A 501 10.12 4.73 19.01
C ASP A 501 10.14 5.06 20.52
N PHE A 502 9.40 4.29 21.33
CA PHE A 502 9.45 4.36 22.79
C PHE A 502 10.84 3.96 23.33
N PHE A 503 11.39 2.82 22.89
CA PHE A 503 12.73 2.40 23.32
C PHE A 503 13.80 3.42 22.91
N ASP A 504 13.74 3.92 21.69
CA ASP A 504 14.71 4.89 21.17
C ASP A 504 14.58 6.26 21.89
N ARG A 505 13.35 6.77 22.06
CA ARG A 505 13.07 8.05 22.73
C ARG A 505 13.56 8.08 24.17
N TYR A 506 13.33 7.00 24.91
CA TYR A 506 13.69 6.92 26.32
C TYR A 506 15.03 6.22 26.57
N GLY A 507 15.74 5.80 25.51
CA GLY A 507 17.03 5.13 25.59
C GLY A 507 16.99 3.82 26.38
N VAL A 508 15.88 3.09 26.31
CA VAL A 508 15.61 1.87 27.10
C VAL A 508 16.54 0.74 26.66
N ARG A 509 17.20 0.07 27.61
CA ARG A 509 18.15 -1.02 27.39
C ARG A 509 17.68 -2.31 28.04
N ALA A 510 18.31 -3.42 27.66
CA ALA A 510 18.08 -4.69 28.32
C ALA A 510 18.44 -4.59 29.81
N GLY A 511 17.53 -5.05 30.67
CA GLY A 511 17.59 -4.92 32.14
C GLY A 511 16.90 -3.65 32.69
N ASP A 512 16.43 -2.74 31.84
CA ASP A 512 15.61 -1.63 32.30
C ASP A 512 14.16 -2.06 32.56
N MET A 513 13.49 -1.32 33.44
CA MET A 513 12.12 -1.60 33.84
C MET A 513 11.17 -0.58 33.21
N VAL A 514 10.00 -1.06 32.75
CA VAL A 514 8.93 -0.24 32.18
C VAL A 514 7.67 -0.43 33.02
N THR A 515 7.05 0.67 33.44
CA THR A 515 5.78 0.66 34.18
C THR A 515 4.60 0.81 33.23
N VAL A 516 3.49 0.17 33.59
CA VAL A 516 2.20 0.33 32.94
C VAL A 516 1.18 0.78 33.98
N GLU A 517 0.57 1.94 33.74
CA GLU A 517 -0.41 2.57 34.63
C GLU A 517 -1.76 2.69 33.93
N GLU A 518 -2.86 2.36 34.60
CA GLU A 518 -4.21 2.65 34.12
C GLU A 518 -4.58 4.10 34.47
N MET A 519 -4.80 4.92 33.45
CA MET A 519 -5.12 6.35 33.58
C MET A 519 -6.64 6.59 33.61
N ALA A 520 -7.38 5.75 32.88
CA ALA A 520 -8.85 5.69 32.83
C ALA A 520 -9.25 4.31 32.27
N PRO A 521 -10.54 3.91 32.31
CA PRO A 521 -10.97 2.66 31.69
C PRO A 521 -10.53 2.57 30.22
N TYR A 522 -9.87 1.47 29.86
CA TYR A 522 -9.27 1.24 28.54
C TYR A 522 -8.17 2.24 28.11
N SER A 523 -7.63 3.03 29.03
CA SER A 523 -6.57 4.01 28.77
C SER A 523 -5.38 3.78 29.68
N PHE A 524 -4.23 3.45 29.09
CA PHE A 524 -3.03 3.05 29.81
C PHE A 524 -1.86 3.96 29.43
N ARG A 525 -1.01 4.24 30.42
CA ARG A 525 0.28 4.90 30.22
C ARG A 525 1.42 3.90 30.33
N VAL A 526 2.38 3.99 29.42
CA VAL A 526 3.62 3.19 29.43
C VAL A 526 4.80 4.13 29.57
N ALA A 527 5.63 3.94 30.60
CA ALA A 527 6.75 4.81 30.89
C ALA A 527 7.97 4.02 31.41
N PRO A 528 9.21 4.48 31.16
CA PRO A 528 10.38 3.90 31.82
C PRO A 528 10.30 4.14 33.34
N GLN A 529 10.64 3.13 34.13
CA GLN A 529 10.74 3.27 35.58
C GLN A 529 11.97 4.14 35.91
N ARG A 530 11.76 5.25 36.63
CA ARG A 530 12.87 6.09 37.08
C ARG A 530 13.72 5.29 38.06
N ARG A 531 15.02 5.14 37.77
CA ARG A 531 16.01 4.63 38.74
C ARG A 531 16.09 5.67 39.86
N SER A 532 15.63 5.30 41.04
CA SER A 532 15.79 6.06 42.30
C SER A 532 17.23 6.14 42.74
#